data_AF-A0A2W5XIF5-F1
#
_entry.id   AF-A0A2W5XIF5-F1
#
_cell.length_a   1.000
_cell.length_b   1.000
_cell.length_c   1.000
_cell.angle_alpha   90.00
_cell.angle_beta   90.00
_cell.angle_gamma   90.00
#
_symmetry.space_group_name_H-M   'P 1'
#
loop_
_entity.id
_entity.type
_entity.pdbx_description
1 polymer ?
#
loop_
_entity_poly.entity_id
_entity_poly.type
_entity_poly.pdbx_seq_one_letter_code
_entity_poly.pdbx_strand_id
1 'polypeptide(L)'
;MSLELVSTLASLATFVVIALTAVAAMIQLRHMRSSNQIAILTEFREEVSQPDFRAALHLVRDFCAKLDDPQARAQLSEDPLPLPLGPYLRVAFLFENLGCFVKRGILDANLVCDLWGPVVISTWHIMAPAFVIQRRTRGVALMENFEYLAYVSVQFSENYPTLYPRGTPRVAPEDRWLTEDTVTE
;
A
#
# COMPACT_ATOMS: atom_id res chain seq x y z
N MET A 1 12.63 26.56 57.35
CA MET A 1 12.76 25.43 56.40
C MET A 1 14.22 25.30 56.01
N SER A 2 14.78 24.09 55.93
CA SER A 2 16.17 23.91 55.51
C SER A 2 16.32 24.22 54.01
N LEU A 3 17.45 24.81 53.62
CA LEU A 3 17.79 25.08 52.22
C LEU A 3 17.78 23.81 51.36
N GLU A 4 18.05 22.66 51.99
CA GLU A 4 17.98 21.33 51.38
C GLU A 4 16.57 20.97 50.90
N LEU A 5 15.53 21.31 51.67
CA LEU A 5 14.14 21.01 51.32
C LEU A 5 13.70 21.85 50.11
N VAL A 6 14.12 23.11 50.06
CA VAL A 6 13.89 24.00 48.91
C VAL A 6 14.61 23.48 47.66
N SER A 7 15.87 23.07 47.79
CA SER A 7 16.66 22.50 46.68
C SER A 7 16.05 21.19 46.14
N THR A 8 15.58 20.33 47.04
CA THR A 8 14.92 19.06 46.69
C THR A 8 13.61 19.31 45.94
N LEU A 9 12.79 20.25 46.43
CA LEU A 9 11.54 20.65 45.76
C LEU A 9 11.81 21.27 44.39
N ALA A 10 12.82 22.13 44.25
CA ALA A 10 13.20 22.71 42.97
C ALA A 10 13.67 21.65 41.96
N SER A 11 14.46 20.67 42.43
CA SER A 11 14.94 19.56 41.60
C SER A 11 13.78 18.66 41.14
N LEU A 12 12.85 18.35 42.05
CA LEU A 12 11.65 17.58 41.73
C LEU A 12 10.75 18.31 40.72
N ALA A 13 10.52 19.61 40.93
CA ALA A 13 9.75 20.44 40.01
C ALA A 13 10.39 20.47 38.61
N THR A 14 11.71 20.64 38.55
CA THR A 14 12.47 20.62 37.28
C THR A 14 12.33 19.27 36.57
N PHE A 15 12.45 18.16 37.31
CA PHE A 15 12.23 16.82 36.75
C PHE A 15 10.82 16.65 36.17
N VAL A 16 9.79 17.10 36.89
CA VAL A 16 8.40 17.04 36.42
C VAL A 16 8.21 17.86 35.14
N VAL A 17 8.77 19.07 35.07
CA VAL A 17 8.69 19.91 33.87
C VAL A 17 9.37 19.24 32.67
N ILE A 18 10.56 18.65 32.86
CA ILE A 18 11.26 17.92 31.80
C ILE A 18 10.45 16.71 31.34
N ALA A 19 9.89 15.92 32.26
CA ALA A 19 9.07 14.76 31.94
C ALA A 19 7.82 15.15 31.13
N LEU A 20 7.11 16.20 31.55
CA LEU A 20 5.96 16.74 30.83
C LEU A 20 6.34 17.23 29.42
N THR A 21 7.49 17.89 29.30
CA THR A 21 8.00 18.38 28.00
C THR A 21 8.34 17.22 27.07
N ALA A 22 8.96 16.15 27.58
CA ALA A 22 9.24 14.95 26.81
C ALA A 22 7.96 14.27 26.31
N VAL A 23 6.93 14.17 27.16
CA VAL A 23 5.61 13.63 26.77
C VAL A 23 4.96 14.49 25.69
N ALA A 24 4.97 15.82 25.84
CA ALA A 24 4.45 16.73 24.83
C ALA A 24 5.19 16.59 23.49
N ALA A 25 6.52 16.48 23.52
CA ALA A 25 7.34 16.26 22.32
C ALA A 25 7.01 14.93 21.63
N MET A 26 6.79 13.85 22.38
CA MET A 26 6.37 12.55 21.81
C MET A 26 5.00 12.63 21.14
N ILE A 27 4.04 13.35 21.74
CA ILE A 27 2.72 13.57 21.16
C ILE A 27 2.85 14.38 19.86
N GLN A 28 3.66 15.45 19.86
CA GLN A 28 3.93 16.25 18.66
C GLN A 28 4.53 15.40 17.52
N LEU A 29 5.51 14.54 17.83
CA LEU A 29 6.10 13.62 16.86
C LEU A 29 5.05 12.66 16.28
N ARG A 30 4.13 12.16 17.10
CA ARG A 30 3.04 11.30 16.64
C ARG A 30 2.09 12.03 15.68
N HIS A 31 1.75 13.29 15.96
CA HIS A 31 0.94 14.10 15.06
C HIS A 31 1.65 14.36 13.73
N MET A 32 2.93 14.70 13.75
CA MET A 32 3.73 14.87 12.54
C MET A 32 3.78 13.60 11.69
N ARG A 33 3.97 12.43 12.32
CA ARG A 33 3.97 11.14 11.61
C ARG A 33 2.62 10.88 10.93
N SER A 34 1.51 11.18 11.61
CA SER A 34 0.17 11.01 11.06
C SER A 34 -0.07 11.97 9.87
N SER A 35 0.40 13.21 9.97
CA SER A 35 0.30 14.19 8.88
C SER A 35 1.08 13.75 7.64
N ASN A 36 2.30 13.21 7.82
CA ASN A 36 3.10 12.70 6.70
C ASN A 36 2.42 11.50 6.02
N GLN A 37 1.81 10.60 6.80
CA GLN A 37 1.03 9.50 6.23
C GLN A 37 -0.12 9.99 5.37
N ILE A 38 -0.90 10.96 5.86
CA ILE A 38 -2.03 11.52 5.10
C ILE A 38 -1.57 12.13 3.76
N ALA A 39 -0.44 12.84 3.76
CA ALA A 39 0.10 13.43 2.53
C ALA A 39 0.43 12.35 1.49
N ILE A 40 1.16 11.30 1.88
CA ILE A 40 1.53 10.18 0.98
C ILE A 40 0.29 9.43 0.50
N LEU A 41 -0.66 9.16 1.39
CA LEU A 41 -1.92 8.49 1.03
C LEU A 41 -2.76 9.33 0.06
N THR A 42 -2.73 10.65 0.20
CA THR A 42 -3.42 11.58 -0.71
C THR A 42 -2.78 11.60 -2.07
N GLU A 43 -1.45 11.69 -2.16
CA GLU A 43 -0.71 11.62 -3.42
C GLU A 43 -0.97 10.29 -4.15
N PHE A 44 -0.92 9.16 -3.43
CA PHE A 44 -1.25 7.86 -4.01
C PHE A 44 -2.69 7.82 -4.52
N ARG A 45 -3.65 8.31 -3.72
CA ARG A 45 -5.07 8.40 -4.10
C ARG A 45 -5.26 9.26 -5.35
N GLU A 46 -4.60 10.40 -5.42
CA GLU A 46 -4.66 11.31 -6.57
C GLU A 46 -4.13 10.64 -7.82
N GLU A 47 -2.97 9.98 -7.74
CA GLU A 47 -2.36 9.26 -8.85
C GLU A 47 -3.26 8.12 -9.37
N VAL A 48 -3.79 7.27 -8.49
CA VAL A 48 -4.70 6.17 -8.94
C VAL A 48 -6.05 6.68 -9.44
N SER A 49 -6.42 7.93 -9.09
CA SER A 49 -7.64 8.56 -9.58
C SER A 49 -7.45 9.18 -10.96
N GLN A 50 -6.22 9.40 -11.43
CA GLN A 50 -5.95 9.99 -12.74
C GLN A 50 -6.49 9.10 -13.88
N PRO A 51 -7.14 9.68 -14.91
CA PRO A 51 -7.57 8.93 -16.09
C PRO A 51 -6.43 8.17 -16.77
N ASP A 52 -5.24 8.79 -16.84
CA ASP A 52 -4.06 8.20 -17.45
C ASP A 52 -3.58 6.95 -16.71
N PHE A 53 -3.72 6.92 -15.38
CA PHE A 53 -3.35 5.75 -14.59
C PHE A 53 -4.32 4.59 -14.84
N ARG A 54 -5.63 4.88 -14.96
CA ARG A 54 -6.63 3.87 -15.35
C ARG A 54 -6.36 3.31 -16.75
N ALA A 55 -6.05 4.19 -17.70
CA ALA A 55 -5.63 3.78 -19.04
C ALA A 55 -4.37 2.91 -19.00
N ALA A 56 -3.39 3.28 -18.17
CA ALA A 56 -2.17 2.48 -17.96
C ALA A 56 -2.48 1.08 -17.41
N LEU A 57 -3.37 0.96 -16.41
CA LEU A 57 -3.81 -0.34 -15.89
C LEU A 57 -4.48 -1.21 -16.95
N HIS A 58 -5.32 -0.63 -17.82
CA HIS A 58 -5.93 -1.36 -18.93
C HIS A 58 -4.87 -1.87 -19.92
N LEU A 59 -3.93 -1.02 -20.33
CA LEU A 59 -2.84 -1.40 -21.22
C LEU A 59 -1.94 -2.49 -20.61
N VAL A 60 -1.67 -2.41 -19.30
CA VAL A 60 -0.92 -3.44 -18.57
C VAL A 60 -1.65 -4.77 -18.61
N ARG A 61 -2.97 -4.77 -18.36
CA ARG A 61 -3.77 -5.99 -18.44
C ARG A 61 -3.73 -6.60 -19.85
N ASP A 62 -3.92 -5.79 -20.88
CA ASP A 62 -3.91 -6.24 -22.27
C ASP A 62 -2.54 -6.76 -22.72
N PHE A 63 -1.47 -6.14 -22.24
CA PHE A 63 -0.10 -6.59 -22.51
C PHE A 63 0.21 -7.90 -21.76
N CYS A 64 -0.08 -7.97 -20.46
CA CYS A 64 0.18 -9.15 -19.65
C CYS A 64 -0.66 -10.36 -20.09
N ALA A 65 -1.86 -10.15 -20.64
CA ALA A 65 -2.68 -11.21 -21.24
C ALA A 65 -2.03 -11.84 -22.50
N LYS A 66 -1.07 -11.16 -23.13
CA LYS A 66 -0.37 -11.63 -24.33
C LYS A 66 0.98 -12.28 -24.02
N LEU A 67 1.29 -12.55 -22.75
CA LEU A 67 2.59 -13.15 -22.38
C LEU A 67 2.80 -14.58 -22.90
N ASP A 68 1.79 -15.23 -23.46
CA ASP A 68 1.94 -16.48 -24.21
C ASP A 68 2.68 -16.27 -25.55
N ASP A 69 2.62 -15.07 -26.12
CA ASP A 69 3.38 -14.68 -27.32
C ASP A 69 4.88 -14.50 -26.98
N PRO A 70 5.78 -15.26 -27.65
CA PRO A 70 7.22 -15.06 -27.51
C PRO A 70 7.69 -13.62 -27.78
N GLN A 71 7.04 -12.89 -28.70
CA GLN A 71 7.44 -11.51 -29.01
C GLN A 71 7.14 -10.56 -27.84
N ALA A 72 5.97 -10.70 -27.21
CA ALA A 72 5.63 -9.94 -26.00
C ALA A 72 6.64 -10.20 -24.86
N ARG A 73 7.08 -11.46 -24.68
CA ARG A 73 8.10 -11.79 -23.68
C ARG A 73 9.49 -11.25 -24.03
N ALA A 74 9.84 -11.19 -25.32
CA ALA A 74 11.11 -10.63 -25.76
C ALA A 74 11.23 -9.13 -25.41
N GLN A 75 10.14 -8.36 -25.59
CA GLN A 75 10.10 -6.94 -25.24
C GLN A 75 10.41 -6.67 -23.77
N LEU A 76 10.02 -7.57 -22.86
CA LEU A 76 10.33 -7.46 -21.43
C LEU A 76 11.81 -7.65 -21.10
N SER A 77 12.55 -8.33 -21.97
CA SER A 77 13.97 -8.62 -21.79
C SER A 77 14.88 -7.49 -22.30
N GLU A 78 14.32 -6.52 -23.03
CA GLU A 78 15.05 -5.34 -23.51
C GLU A 78 15.42 -4.39 -22.36
N ASP A 79 16.54 -3.69 -22.51
CA ASP A 79 16.97 -2.63 -21.59
C ASP A 79 17.59 -1.44 -22.36
N PRO A 80 16.98 -0.24 -22.32
CA PRO A 80 15.74 0.11 -21.60
C PRO A 80 14.50 -0.61 -22.18
N LEU A 81 13.42 -0.69 -21.40
CA LEU A 81 12.15 -1.20 -21.93
C LEU A 81 11.65 -0.33 -23.10
N PRO A 82 10.97 -0.92 -24.09
CA PRO A 82 10.36 -0.17 -25.18
C PRO A 82 9.41 0.92 -24.68
N LEU A 83 9.39 2.08 -25.34
CA LEU A 83 8.52 3.21 -25.00
C LEU A 83 7.02 2.83 -24.84
N PRO A 84 6.43 1.93 -25.65
CA PRO A 84 5.05 1.49 -25.46
C PRO A 84 4.78 0.82 -24.10
N LEU A 85 5.81 0.34 -23.40
CA LEU A 85 5.72 -0.24 -22.05
C LEU A 85 5.94 0.81 -20.94
N GLY A 86 6.00 2.10 -21.26
CA GLY A 86 5.99 3.18 -20.27
C GLY A 86 4.84 3.07 -19.24
N PRO A 87 3.58 2.82 -19.66
CA PRO A 87 2.48 2.60 -18.74
C PRO A 87 2.68 1.41 -17.78
N TYR A 88 3.34 0.34 -18.25
CA TYR A 88 3.70 -0.80 -17.42
C TYR A 88 4.65 -0.43 -16.29
N LEU A 89 5.70 0.35 -16.60
CA LEU A 89 6.62 0.85 -15.59
C LEU A 89 5.94 1.79 -14.59
N ARG A 90 5.04 2.67 -15.07
CA ARG A 90 4.29 3.59 -14.20
C ARG A 90 3.49 2.84 -13.14
N VAL A 91 2.73 1.82 -13.55
CA VAL A 91 1.95 0.99 -12.61
C VAL A 91 2.88 0.23 -11.66
N ALA A 92 3.91 -0.45 -12.19
CA ALA A 92 4.85 -1.21 -11.37
C ALA A 92 5.52 -0.34 -10.31
N PHE A 93 6.05 0.82 -10.69
CA PHE A 93 6.75 1.72 -9.77
C PHE A 93 5.83 2.36 -8.74
N LEU A 94 4.56 2.62 -9.08
CA LEU A 94 3.61 3.15 -8.10
C LEU A 94 3.43 2.16 -6.93
N PHE A 95 3.19 0.88 -7.22
CA PHE A 95 3.02 -0.14 -6.18
C PHE A 95 4.34 -0.52 -5.51
N GLU A 96 5.46 -0.49 -6.23
CA GLU A 96 6.80 -0.68 -5.65
C GLU A 96 7.12 0.38 -4.60
N ASN A 97 6.84 1.65 -4.91
CA ASN A 97 7.04 2.77 -3.97
C ASN A 97 6.11 2.65 -2.76
N LEU A 98 4.83 2.33 -2.98
CA LEU A 98 3.88 2.10 -1.90
C LEU A 98 4.35 0.96 -0.99
N GLY A 99 4.80 -0.15 -1.57
CA GLY A 99 5.35 -1.29 -0.85
C GLY A 99 6.59 -0.94 -0.03
N CYS A 100 7.46 -0.08 -0.58
CA CYS A 100 8.63 0.42 0.15
C CYS A 100 8.20 1.22 1.39
N PHE A 101 7.21 2.11 1.26
CA PHE A 101 6.70 2.89 2.40
C PHE A 101 6.05 2.02 3.48
N VAL A 102 5.32 0.97 3.10
CA VAL A 102 4.77 0.00 4.05
C VAL A 102 5.89 -0.80 4.74
N LYS A 103 6.84 -1.36 3.97
CA LYS A 103 7.97 -2.14 4.47
C LYS A 103 8.84 -1.36 5.46
N ARG A 104 8.97 -0.04 5.26
CA ARG A 104 9.73 0.86 6.15
C ARG A 104 8.91 1.40 7.32
N GLY A 105 7.63 1.05 7.45
CA GLY A 105 6.74 1.52 8.50
C GLY A 105 6.42 3.01 8.41
N ILE A 106 6.64 3.64 7.26
CA ILE A 106 6.24 5.03 7.01
C ILE A 106 4.72 5.07 6.94
N LEU A 107 4.13 4.16 6.16
CA LEU A 107 2.69 3.92 6.11
C LEU A 107 2.29 2.73 6.99
N ASP A 108 1.13 2.82 7.62
CA ASP A 108 0.53 1.70 8.34
C ASP A 108 0.02 0.65 7.34
N ALA A 109 0.46 -0.60 7.49
CA ALA A 109 0.12 -1.68 6.55
C ALA A 109 -1.38 -1.97 6.53
N ASN A 110 -2.05 -1.97 7.69
CA ASN A 110 -3.47 -2.28 7.78
C ASN A 110 -4.30 -1.19 7.07
N LEU A 111 -3.95 0.08 7.28
CA LEU A 111 -4.61 1.20 6.60
C LEU A 111 -4.45 1.11 5.08
N VAL A 112 -3.26 0.79 4.58
CA VAL A 112 -3.02 0.62 3.14
C VAL A 112 -3.80 -0.57 2.58
N CYS A 113 -3.84 -1.70 3.30
CA CYS A 113 -4.56 -2.89 2.87
C CYS A 113 -6.08 -2.71 2.90
N ASP A 114 -6.61 -1.97 3.89
CA ASP A 114 -8.03 -1.60 3.98
C ASP A 114 -8.44 -0.76 2.75
N LEU A 115 -7.63 0.25 2.40
CA LEU A 115 -7.93 1.15 1.28
C LEU A 115 -7.73 0.53 -0.11
N TRP A 116 -6.67 -0.27 -0.30
CA TRP A 116 -6.24 -0.70 -1.65
C TRP A 116 -5.88 -2.18 -1.77
N GLY A 117 -6.02 -2.98 -0.73
CA GLY A 117 -5.65 -4.41 -0.73
C GLY A 117 -6.16 -5.18 -1.95
N PRO A 118 -7.46 -5.12 -2.30
CA PRO A 118 -7.98 -5.80 -3.49
C PRO A 118 -7.32 -5.36 -4.80
N VAL A 119 -7.00 -4.07 -4.95
CA VAL A 119 -6.36 -3.52 -6.15
C VAL A 119 -4.90 -3.94 -6.22
N VAL A 120 -4.19 -3.93 -5.09
CA VAL A 120 -2.80 -4.42 -5.00
C VAL A 120 -2.74 -5.89 -5.41
N ILE A 121 -3.59 -6.74 -4.80
CA ILE A 121 -3.60 -8.19 -5.06
C ILE A 121 -3.88 -8.48 -6.53
N SER A 122 -4.95 -7.89 -7.08
CA SER A 122 -5.32 -8.12 -8.48
C SER A 122 -4.26 -7.61 -9.46
N THR A 123 -3.65 -6.45 -9.19
CA THR A 123 -2.58 -5.92 -10.05
C THR A 123 -1.32 -6.77 -9.97
N TRP A 124 -0.94 -7.25 -8.78
CA TRP A 124 0.17 -8.17 -8.61
C TRP A 124 -0.02 -9.44 -9.43
N HIS A 125 -1.20 -10.08 -9.36
CA HIS A 125 -1.47 -11.29 -10.15
C HIS A 125 -1.36 -11.07 -11.66
N ILE A 126 -1.76 -9.90 -12.16
CA ILE A 126 -1.62 -9.54 -13.57
C ILE A 126 -0.14 -9.39 -13.97
N MET A 127 0.65 -8.70 -13.14
CA MET A 127 2.02 -8.29 -13.52
C MET A 127 3.10 -9.29 -13.12
N ALA A 128 2.87 -10.13 -12.10
CA ALA A 128 3.87 -11.06 -11.56
C ALA A 128 4.50 -11.97 -12.63
N PRO A 129 3.76 -12.53 -13.62
CA PRO A 129 4.38 -13.33 -14.69
C PRO A 129 5.40 -12.53 -15.53
N ALA A 130 5.14 -11.23 -15.78
CA ALA A 130 6.07 -10.35 -16.47
C ALA A 130 7.32 -10.10 -15.62
N PHE A 131 7.17 -9.84 -14.32
CA PHE A 131 8.32 -9.66 -13.41
C PHE A 131 9.20 -10.90 -13.34
N VAL A 132 8.62 -12.10 -13.32
CA VAL A 132 9.39 -13.37 -13.36
C VAL A 132 10.26 -13.47 -14.61
N ILE A 133 9.76 -13.02 -15.77
CA ILE A 133 10.56 -12.97 -17.01
C ILE A 133 11.69 -11.96 -16.88
N GLN A 134 11.39 -10.75 -16.41
CA GLN A 134 12.38 -9.67 -16.27
C GLN A 134 13.48 -9.99 -15.24
N ARG A 135 13.15 -10.71 -14.16
CA ARG A 135 14.10 -11.16 -13.13
C ARG A 135 15.21 -12.05 -13.68
N ARG A 136 14.99 -12.72 -14.82
CA ARG A 136 16.01 -13.56 -15.48
C ARG A 136 17.24 -12.77 -15.90
N THR A 137 17.07 -11.51 -16.30
CA THR A 137 18.16 -10.64 -16.75
C THR A 137 18.49 -9.55 -15.73
N ARG A 138 17.50 -9.08 -14.95
CA ARG A 138 17.64 -7.95 -14.02
C ARG A 138 17.89 -8.35 -12.56
N GLY A 139 17.81 -9.64 -12.24
CA GLY A 139 18.02 -10.18 -10.90
C GLY A 139 16.74 -10.28 -10.06
N VAL A 140 16.83 -11.05 -8.98
CA VAL A 140 15.67 -11.48 -8.16
C VAL A 140 15.00 -10.34 -7.39
N ALA A 141 15.71 -9.25 -7.10
CA ALA A 141 15.22 -8.12 -6.32
C ALA A 141 14.27 -7.18 -7.10
N LEU A 142 14.08 -7.42 -8.40
CA LEU A 142 13.19 -6.60 -9.23
C LEU A 142 11.76 -6.65 -8.68
N MET A 143 11.22 -5.48 -8.31
CA MET A 143 9.86 -5.30 -7.77
C MET A 143 9.59 -6.05 -6.46
N GLU A 144 10.61 -6.24 -5.61
CA GLU A 144 10.47 -6.97 -4.34
C GLU A 144 9.56 -6.25 -3.33
N ASN A 145 9.43 -4.92 -3.41
CA ASN A 145 8.58 -4.19 -2.47
C ASN A 145 7.11 -4.28 -2.88
N PHE A 146 6.81 -4.33 -4.18
CA PHE A 146 5.48 -4.64 -4.69
C PHE A 146 5.10 -6.09 -4.33
N GLU A 147 6.03 -7.05 -4.49
CA GLU A 147 5.81 -8.43 -4.05
C GLU A 147 5.49 -8.51 -2.55
N TYR A 148 6.26 -7.81 -1.72
CA TYR A 148 6.00 -7.70 -0.29
C TYR A 148 4.63 -7.07 0.00
N LEU A 149 4.26 -5.99 -0.70
CA LEU A 149 2.97 -5.33 -0.55
C LEU A 149 1.79 -6.27 -0.90
N ALA A 150 1.94 -7.05 -1.96
CA ALA A 150 0.96 -8.05 -2.36
C ALA A 150 0.82 -9.14 -1.28
N TYR A 151 1.94 -9.65 -0.76
CA TYR A 151 1.94 -10.62 0.33
C TYR A 151 1.18 -10.11 1.56
N VAL A 152 1.52 -8.91 2.07
CA VAL A 152 0.82 -8.36 3.25
C VAL A 152 -0.66 -8.09 2.99
N SER A 153 -1.02 -7.73 1.75
CA SER A 153 -2.41 -7.52 1.36
C SER A 153 -3.22 -8.82 1.36
N VAL A 154 -2.63 -9.93 0.86
CA VAL A 154 -3.24 -11.27 0.94
C VAL A 154 -3.45 -11.67 2.39
N GLN A 155 -2.41 -11.54 3.23
CA GLN A 155 -2.50 -11.85 4.65
C GLN A 155 -3.56 -11.00 5.37
N PHE A 156 -3.68 -9.73 5.03
CA PHE A 156 -4.71 -8.86 5.57
C PHE A 156 -6.12 -9.34 5.16
N SER A 157 -6.33 -9.66 3.88
CA SER A 157 -7.63 -10.14 3.40
C SER A 157 -8.05 -11.48 4.04
N GLU A 158 -7.09 -12.37 4.32
CA GLU A 158 -7.35 -13.64 5.00
C GLU A 158 -7.72 -13.43 6.49
N ASN A 159 -7.05 -12.49 7.15
CA ASN A 159 -7.30 -12.17 8.57
C ASN A 159 -8.56 -11.31 8.79
N TYR A 160 -8.96 -10.54 7.78
CA TYR A 160 -10.13 -9.67 7.80
C TYR A 160 -11.07 -9.95 6.61
N PRO A 161 -11.83 -11.06 6.63
CA PRO A 161 -12.79 -11.38 5.57
C PRO A 161 -13.87 -10.31 5.35
N THR A 162 -14.09 -9.47 6.37
CA THR A 162 -14.90 -8.27 6.28
C THR A 162 -14.23 -7.13 7.03
N LEU A 163 -14.28 -5.94 6.43
CA LEU A 163 -13.81 -4.69 7.02
C LEU A 163 -14.94 -3.96 7.76
N TYR A 164 -16.14 -4.55 7.78
CA TYR A 164 -17.25 -4.00 8.53
C TYR A 164 -16.95 -4.06 10.04
N PRO A 165 -17.20 -2.99 10.82
CA PRO A 165 -16.93 -3.00 12.24
C PRO A 165 -17.69 -4.13 12.95
N ARG A 166 -17.01 -4.81 13.88
CA ARG A 166 -17.59 -5.93 14.62
C ARG A 166 -18.81 -5.47 15.42
N GLY A 167 -19.89 -6.24 15.36
CA GLY A 167 -21.14 -5.94 16.06
C GLY A 167 -22.02 -4.88 15.39
N THR A 168 -21.58 -4.28 14.28
CA THR A 168 -22.39 -3.32 13.53
C THR A 168 -23.29 -4.07 12.53
N PRO A 169 -24.62 -3.86 12.58
CA PRO A 169 -25.53 -4.44 11.58
C PRO A 169 -25.19 -3.92 10.17
N ARG A 170 -25.07 -4.83 9.20
CA ARG A 170 -24.82 -4.45 7.80
C ARG A 170 -26.12 -3.97 7.15
N VAL A 171 -26.06 -2.83 6.47
CA VAL A 171 -27.12 -2.38 5.55
C VAL A 171 -26.82 -2.95 4.16
N ALA A 172 -26.91 -4.26 4.02
CA ALA A 172 -26.72 -4.93 2.73
C ALA A 172 -28.01 -4.85 1.91
N PRO A 173 -27.97 -4.40 0.63
CA PRO A 173 -29.15 -4.43 -0.23
C PRO A 173 -29.55 -5.89 -0.53
N GLU A 174 -30.84 -6.11 -0.76
CA GLU A 174 -31.35 -7.39 -1.25
C GLU A 174 -30.86 -7.63 -2.68
N ASP A 175 -30.37 -8.83 -2.96
CA ASP A 175 -30.04 -9.26 -4.31
C ASP A 175 -31.32 -9.71 -5.04
N ARG A 176 -32.02 -8.74 -5.62
CA ARG A 176 -33.29 -8.97 -6.33
C ARG A 176 -33.14 -9.84 -7.59
N TRP A 177 -31.92 -10.07 -8.08
CA TRP A 177 -31.66 -10.83 -9.30
C TRP A 177 -31.19 -12.26 -9.03
N LEU A 178 -30.91 -12.61 -7.77
CA LEU A 178 -30.40 -13.93 -7.39
C LEU A 178 -31.21 -15.10 -7.98
N THR A 179 -32.54 -14.97 -8.05
CA THR A 179 -33.41 -16.02 -8.60
C THR A 179 -33.38 -16.09 -10.12
N GLU A 180 -33.20 -14.96 -10.82
CA GLU A 180 -33.11 -14.92 -12.28
C GLU A 180 -31.78 -15.52 -12.76
N ASP A 181 -30.68 -15.18 -12.08
CA ASP A 181 -29.34 -15.60 -12.46
C ASP A 181 -29.06 -17.09 -12.14
N THR A 182 -29.71 -17.65 -11.12
CA THR A 182 -29.52 -19.07 -10.72
C THR A 182 -30.29 -20.08 -11.59
N VAL A 183 -31.21 -19.63 -12.46
CA VAL A 183 -32.03 -20.51 -13.32
C VAL A 183 -31.37 -20.75 -14.69
N THR A 184 -30.22 -20.13 -14.97
CA THR A 184 -29.54 -20.19 -16.28
C THR A 184 -28.40 -21.21 -16.37
N GLU A 185 -28.29 -22.15 -15.42
CA GLU A 185 -27.40 -23.33 -15.52
C GLU A 185 -28.14 -24.57 -16.04
#